data_AF-A0A9N8E4Q7-F1
#
_entry.id   AF-A0A9N8E4Q7-F1
#
_cell.length_a   1.000
_cell.length_b   1.000
_cell.length_c   1.000
_cell.angle_alpha   90.00
_cell.angle_beta   90.00
_cell.angle_gamma   90.00
#
_symmetry.space_group_name_H-M   'P 1'
#
loop_
_entity.id
_entity.type
_entity.pdbx_description
1 polymer ?
#
loop_
_entity_poly.entity_id
_entity_poly.type
_entity_poly.pdbx_seq_one_letter_code
_entity_poly.pdbx_strand_id
1 'polypeptide(L)'
;MPPRVSIRPHDEPPPWRMPVLKIGQHHGISLQIAFETLYIIFAHVYGFRLPAPYNYLFFFFHTVIKFPEVIYVDAMTSNWFGRNVENLRKAGFSDLQILLIMNSNCINSQLLGFLMMNYVCTDPEIFSLSYFYAHFNATMILRILASLALSETLFCAAHSLMHKNEFLAKYHVMHHCCVCPTWTTNLVFHPLDLSMEFGGPALGLLGLHFGVFQDQATFLLTYLIFQLWYAYDHEPYLNLYHIQHHQQCDSLYVIYTNFRGDPKHNRSRGVMQDMGLQWPSLHSKKST
;
A
#
# COMPACT_ATOMS: atom_id res chain seq x y z
N MET A 1 -10.20 35.94 6.99
CA MET A 1 -9.25 35.00 6.34
C MET A 1 -8.15 34.69 7.34
N PRO A 2 -7.90 33.41 7.69
CA PRO A 2 -6.75 33.06 8.50
C PRO A 2 -5.45 33.40 7.76
N PRO A 3 -4.38 33.82 8.47
CA PRO A 3 -3.12 34.17 7.85
C PRO A 3 -2.49 32.96 7.14
N ARG A 4 -1.96 33.15 5.92
CA ARG A 4 -1.19 32.12 5.22
C ARG A 4 0.05 31.77 6.06
N VAL A 5 0.11 30.52 6.52
CA VAL A 5 1.31 29.96 7.15
C VAL A 5 2.44 29.97 6.12
N SER A 6 3.52 30.71 6.37
CA SER A 6 4.69 30.70 5.51
C SER A 6 5.42 29.36 5.68
N ILE A 7 5.45 28.54 4.63
CA ILE A 7 6.26 27.32 4.57
C ILE A 7 7.73 27.76 4.70
N ARG A 8 8.42 27.36 5.78
CA ARG A 8 9.81 27.80 6.01
C ARG A 8 10.75 27.10 5.03
N PRO A 9 11.81 27.77 4.53
CA PRO A 9 12.80 27.20 3.61
C PRO A 9 13.67 26.05 4.17
N HIS A 10 13.44 25.59 5.40
CA HIS A 10 14.23 24.52 6.05
C HIS A 10 13.65 23.11 5.84
N ASP A 11 12.73 22.95 4.91
CA ASP A 11 12.11 21.66 4.56
C ASP A 11 12.95 20.84 3.55
N GLU A 12 14.27 21.03 3.48
CA GLU A 12 15.12 20.04 2.80
C GLU A 12 15.22 18.82 3.73
N PRO A 13 14.61 17.68 3.37
CA PRO A 13 14.70 16.49 4.20
C PRO A 13 16.17 16.05 4.30
N PRO A 14 16.60 15.49 5.45
CA PRO A 14 17.98 15.11 5.65
C PRO A 14 18.46 14.16 4.53
N PRO A 15 19.76 14.22 4.15
CA PRO A 15 20.30 13.38 3.08
C PRO A 15 20.04 11.91 3.39
N TRP A 16 19.43 11.23 2.42
CA TRP A 16 18.87 9.90 2.60
C TRP A 16 19.95 8.86 2.87
N ARG A 17 19.64 7.91 3.76
CA ARG A 17 20.41 6.69 3.96
C ARG A 17 19.44 5.52 3.78
N MET A 18 19.77 4.56 2.91
CA MET A 18 19.13 3.25 2.92
C MET A 18 19.04 2.80 4.38
N PRO A 19 17.86 2.46 4.92
CA PRO A 19 17.85 1.73 6.17
C PRO A 19 18.67 0.45 5.94
N VAL A 20 19.81 0.33 6.63
CA VAL A 20 20.51 -0.94 6.68
C VAL A 20 19.57 -1.88 7.39
N LEU A 21 19.00 -2.84 6.65
CA LEU A 21 18.13 -3.89 7.17
C LEU A 21 18.87 -4.58 8.32
N LYS A 22 18.51 -4.22 9.56
CA LYS A 22 19.08 -4.85 10.76
C LYS A 22 18.35 -6.16 11.04
N ILE A 23 18.52 -7.11 10.13
CA ILE A 23 18.01 -8.47 10.26
C ILE A 23 18.65 -9.05 11.54
N GLY A 24 17.83 -9.33 12.55
CA GLY A 24 18.26 -9.97 13.80
C GLY A 24 18.08 -9.14 15.08
N GLN A 25 17.79 -7.83 15.02
CA GLN A 25 17.48 -7.07 16.26
C GLN A 25 16.03 -7.25 16.74
N HIS A 26 15.17 -7.89 15.94
CA HIS A 26 13.74 -7.97 16.17
C HIS A 26 13.16 -9.27 15.55
N HIS A 27 13.34 -10.40 16.22
CA HIS A 27 12.90 -11.72 15.72
C HIS A 27 11.40 -11.84 15.39
N GLY A 28 10.54 -11.01 15.99
CA GLY A 28 9.09 -11.01 15.71
C GLY A 28 8.73 -10.50 14.32
N ILE A 29 9.52 -9.59 13.75
CA ILE A 29 9.22 -8.91 12.47
C ILE A 29 9.39 -9.87 11.30
N SER A 30 10.47 -10.66 11.32
CA SER A 30 10.71 -11.66 10.27
C SER A 30 9.58 -12.70 10.20
N LEU A 31 8.94 -13.01 11.33
CA LEU A 31 7.84 -13.96 11.37
C LEU A 31 6.54 -13.37 10.82
N GLN A 32 6.21 -12.12 11.18
CA GLN A 32 5.02 -11.44 10.65
C GLN A 32 5.10 -11.26 9.13
N ILE A 33 6.21 -10.71 8.63
CA ILE A 33 6.44 -10.55 7.19
C ILE A 33 6.33 -11.92 6.50
N ALA A 34 6.99 -12.95 7.02
CA ALA A 34 6.93 -14.29 6.44
C ALA A 34 5.50 -14.88 6.44
N PHE A 35 4.78 -14.77 7.56
CA PHE A 35 3.41 -15.26 7.69
C PHE A 35 2.50 -14.61 6.67
N GLU A 36 2.54 -13.29 6.56
CA GLU A 36 1.71 -12.54 5.64
C GLU A 36 2.08 -12.78 4.17
N THR A 37 3.38 -12.95 3.89
CA THR A 37 3.86 -13.35 2.56
C THR A 37 3.28 -14.69 2.14
N LEU A 38 3.40 -15.69 3.02
CA LEU A 38 2.86 -17.02 2.79
C LEU A 38 1.34 -16.98 2.68
N TYR A 39 0.69 -16.14 3.47
CA TYR A 39 -0.75 -15.95 3.42
C TYR A 39 -1.23 -15.38 2.09
N ILE A 40 -0.61 -14.29 1.62
CA ILE A 40 -0.93 -13.67 0.32
C ILE A 40 -0.72 -14.69 -0.80
N ILE A 41 0.41 -15.39 -0.81
CA ILE A 41 0.71 -16.42 -1.82
C ILE A 41 -0.33 -17.54 -1.75
N PHE A 42 -0.61 -18.08 -0.56
CA PHE A 42 -1.56 -19.18 -0.37
C PHE A 42 -2.97 -18.78 -0.82
N ALA A 43 -3.46 -17.61 -0.43
CA ALA A 43 -4.80 -17.15 -0.80
C ALA A 43 -4.94 -17.02 -2.33
N HIS A 44 -3.95 -16.44 -3.00
CA HIS A 44 -4.03 -16.16 -4.44
C HIS A 44 -3.69 -17.38 -5.32
N VAL A 45 -2.69 -18.17 -4.95
CA VAL A 45 -2.22 -19.30 -5.77
C VAL A 45 -3.05 -20.57 -5.51
N TYR A 46 -3.58 -20.73 -4.30
CA TYR A 46 -4.30 -21.95 -3.90
C TYR A 46 -5.77 -21.66 -3.54
N GLY A 47 -6.01 -20.79 -2.54
CA GLY A 47 -7.34 -20.60 -1.96
C GLY A 47 -8.41 -20.15 -2.95
N PHE A 48 -8.14 -19.08 -3.71
CA PHE A 48 -9.06 -18.57 -4.72
C PHE A 48 -9.20 -19.49 -5.94
N ARG A 49 -8.30 -20.47 -6.12
CA ARG A 49 -8.31 -21.43 -7.23
C ARG A 49 -8.96 -22.77 -6.88
N LEU A 50 -9.49 -22.93 -5.67
CA LEU A 50 -10.26 -24.12 -5.32
C LEU A 50 -11.42 -24.33 -6.32
N PRO A 51 -11.82 -25.59 -6.62
CA PRO A 51 -12.98 -25.84 -7.46
C PRO A 51 -14.25 -25.22 -6.86
N ALA A 52 -15.17 -24.75 -7.70
CA ALA A 52 -16.48 -24.32 -7.22
C ALA A 52 -17.22 -25.50 -6.53
N PRO A 53 -17.96 -25.25 -5.42
CA PRO A 53 -18.23 -23.96 -4.79
C PRO A 53 -17.17 -23.53 -3.74
N TYR A 54 -16.09 -24.28 -3.57
CA TYR A 54 -15.13 -24.08 -2.48
C TYR A 54 -14.32 -22.78 -2.60
N ASN A 55 -14.06 -22.27 -3.80
CA ASN A 55 -13.45 -20.94 -3.96
C ASN A 55 -14.33 -19.80 -3.41
N TYR A 56 -15.65 -19.88 -3.58
CA TYR A 56 -16.58 -18.88 -3.03
C TYR A 56 -16.66 -18.97 -1.51
N LEU A 57 -16.69 -20.20 -0.97
CA LEU A 57 -16.63 -20.41 0.48
C LEU A 57 -15.32 -19.89 1.05
N PHE A 58 -14.19 -20.20 0.41
CA PHE A 58 -12.89 -19.68 0.79
C PHE A 58 -12.89 -18.15 0.77
N PHE A 59 -13.33 -17.52 -0.32
CA PHE A 59 -13.44 -16.05 -0.41
C PHE A 59 -14.27 -15.46 0.72
N PHE A 60 -15.44 -16.04 1.03
CA PHE A 60 -16.29 -15.57 2.11
C PHE A 60 -15.60 -15.67 3.48
N PHE A 61 -15.10 -16.86 3.85
CA PHE A 61 -14.42 -17.05 5.13
C PHE A 61 -13.15 -16.22 5.22
N HIS A 62 -12.36 -16.17 4.15
CA HIS A 62 -11.16 -15.36 4.05
C HIS A 62 -11.48 -13.88 4.30
N THR A 63 -12.50 -13.33 3.65
CA THR A 63 -12.86 -11.92 3.83
C THR A 63 -13.38 -11.61 5.23
N VAL A 64 -14.21 -12.51 5.80
CA VAL A 64 -14.77 -12.35 7.15
C VAL A 64 -13.70 -12.49 8.24
N ILE A 65 -12.74 -13.39 8.07
CA ILE A 65 -11.69 -13.67 9.06
C ILE A 65 -10.51 -12.71 8.90
N LYS A 66 -10.12 -12.34 7.66
CA LYS A 66 -8.93 -11.53 7.42
C LYS A 66 -9.04 -10.14 8.00
N PHE A 67 -10.22 -9.54 7.97
CA PHE A 67 -10.42 -8.20 8.53
C PHE A 67 -10.13 -8.11 10.05
N PRO A 68 -10.74 -8.93 10.93
CA PRO A 68 -10.39 -8.93 12.34
C PRO A 68 -8.97 -9.46 12.59
N GLU A 69 -8.49 -10.42 11.79
CA GLU A 69 -7.11 -10.93 11.87
C GLU A 69 -6.07 -9.83 11.67
N VAL A 70 -6.15 -9.07 10.57
CA VAL A 70 -5.15 -8.03 10.25
C VAL A 70 -5.16 -6.90 11.28
N ILE A 71 -6.34 -6.51 11.79
CA ILE A 71 -6.44 -5.53 12.88
C ILE A 71 -5.82 -6.08 14.16
N TYR A 72 -6.14 -7.32 14.52
CA TYR A 72 -5.61 -7.94 15.73
C TYR A 72 -4.09 -8.10 15.67
N VAL A 73 -3.57 -8.65 14.57
CA VAL A 73 -2.14 -8.83 14.37
C VAL A 73 -1.42 -7.48 14.42
N ASP A 74 -1.90 -6.48 13.71
CA ASP A 74 -1.28 -5.16 13.68
C ASP A 74 -1.32 -4.48 15.07
N ALA A 75 -2.45 -4.54 15.77
CA ALA A 75 -2.57 -4.01 17.13
C ALA A 75 -1.63 -4.70 18.15
N MET A 76 -1.33 -5.99 17.95
CA MET A 76 -0.45 -6.77 18.82
C MET A 76 1.04 -6.64 18.46
N THR A 77 1.36 -6.32 17.21
CA THR A 77 2.74 -6.31 16.69
C THR A 77 3.30 -4.91 16.48
N SER A 78 2.43 -3.91 16.31
CA SER A 78 2.80 -2.53 16.06
C SER A 78 2.37 -1.60 17.19
N ASN A 79 3.34 -0.89 17.76
CA ASN A 79 3.08 0.20 18.71
C ASN A 79 2.44 1.44 18.04
N TRP A 80 2.25 1.42 16.72
CA TRP A 80 1.83 2.59 15.93
C TRP A 80 0.36 2.56 15.54
N PHE A 81 -0.29 1.39 15.52
CA PHE A 81 -1.71 1.25 15.19
C PHE A 81 -2.60 2.19 16.01
N GLY A 82 -2.47 2.14 17.34
CA GLY A 82 -3.26 2.99 18.24
C GLY A 82 -3.05 4.49 18.01
N ARG A 83 -1.82 4.90 17.65
CA ARG A 83 -1.51 6.30 17.33
C ARG A 83 -2.19 6.77 16.05
N ASN A 84 -2.26 5.91 15.03
CA ASN A 84 -2.97 6.23 13.79
C ASN A 84 -4.47 6.41 14.06
N VAL A 85 -5.08 5.54 14.88
CA VAL A 85 -6.48 5.68 15.30
C VAL A 85 -6.71 6.99 16.07
N GLU A 86 -5.83 7.35 17.00
CA GLU A 86 -5.89 8.64 17.70
C GLU A 86 -5.81 9.84 16.75
N ASN A 87 -4.93 9.79 15.75
CA ASN A 87 -4.78 10.86 14.77
C ASN A 87 -6.02 10.98 13.87
N LEU A 88 -6.58 9.86 13.41
CA LEU A 88 -7.84 9.85 12.67
C LEU A 88 -8.97 10.51 13.49
N ARG A 89 -9.08 10.17 14.78
CA ARG A 89 -10.05 10.80 15.69
C ARG A 89 -9.83 12.31 15.83
N LYS A 90 -8.58 12.75 15.98
CA LYS A 90 -8.23 14.18 16.04
C LYS A 90 -8.61 14.93 14.76
N ALA A 91 -8.47 14.28 13.61
CA ALA A 91 -8.90 14.81 12.31
C ALA A 91 -10.44 14.78 12.11
N GLY A 92 -11.20 14.28 13.09
CA GLY A 92 -12.67 14.29 13.09
C GLY A 92 -13.32 13.02 12.55
N PHE A 93 -12.56 11.96 12.27
CA PHE A 93 -13.13 10.67 11.85
C PHE A 93 -13.62 9.87 13.07
N SER A 94 -14.87 9.39 13.01
CA SER A 94 -15.42 8.50 14.03
C SER A 94 -14.91 7.06 13.88
N ASP A 95 -14.86 6.30 14.97
CA ASP A 95 -14.47 4.89 14.96
C ASP A 95 -15.31 4.05 13.99
N LEU A 96 -16.61 4.32 13.93
CA LEU A 96 -17.50 3.63 13.01
C LEU A 96 -17.13 3.89 11.55
N GLN A 97 -16.82 5.15 11.19
CA GLN A 97 -16.37 5.48 9.84
C GLN A 97 -15.05 4.78 9.50
N ILE A 98 -14.09 4.79 10.43
CA ILE A 98 -12.78 4.12 10.26
C ILE A 98 -12.99 2.63 10.01
N LEU A 99 -13.76 1.94 10.86
CA LEU A 99 -14.03 0.51 10.73
C LEU A 99 -14.77 0.16 9.43
N LEU A 100 -15.81 0.92 9.06
CA LEU A 100 -16.56 0.69 7.83
C LEU A 100 -15.68 0.84 6.59
N ILE A 101 -14.82 1.86 6.57
CA ILE A 101 -13.90 2.10 5.46
C ILE A 101 -12.87 0.98 5.37
N MET A 102 -12.24 0.61 6.49
CA MET A 102 -11.24 -0.46 6.49
C MET A 102 -11.85 -1.81 6.07
N ASN A 103 -13.06 -2.11 6.53
CA ASN A 103 -13.76 -3.34 6.15
C ASN A 103 -14.11 -3.34 4.65
N SER A 104 -14.65 -2.23 4.14
CA SER A 104 -14.99 -2.08 2.72
C SER A 104 -13.76 -2.23 1.82
N ASN A 105 -12.64 -1.60 2.20
CA ASN A 105 -11.38 -1.69 1.46
C ASN A 105 -10.79 -3.11 1.52
N CYS A 106 -10.93 -3.79 2.66
CA CYS A 106 -10.54 -5.20 2.79
C CYS A 106 -11.37 -6.07 1.82
N ILE A 107 -12.70 -5.96 1.82
CA ILE A 107 -13.59 -6.70 0.91
C ILE A 107 -13.20 -6.42 -0.55
N ASN A 108 -13.04 -5.15 -0.93
CA ASN A 108 -12.70 -4.76 -2.29
C ASN A 108 -11.36 -5.33 -2.74
N SER A 109 -10.35 -5.33 -1.86
CA SER A 109 -9.02 -5.88 -2.16
C SER A 109 -9.09 -7.40 -2.36
N GLN A 110 -9.83 -8.11 -1.50
CA GLN A 110 -10.01 -9.56 -1.66
C GLN A 110 -10.84 -9.91 -2.90
N LEU A 111 -11.86 -9.10 -3.21
CA LEU A 111 -12.68 -9.30 -4.41
C LEU A 111 -11.82 -9.13 -5.66
N LEU A 112 -10.95 -8.11 -5.71
CA LEU A 112 -10.03 -7.92 -6.82
C LEU A 112 -9.11 -9.15 -6.97
N GLY A 113 -8.50 -9.62 -5.88
CA GLY A 113 -7.67 -10.83 -5.90
C GLY A 113 -8.44 -12.06 -6.41
N PHE A 114 -9.65 -12.28 -5.90
CA PHE A 114 -10.53 -13.35 -6.37
C PHE A 114 -10.79 -13.24 -7.88
N LEU A 115 -11.13 -12.04 -8.37
CA LEU A 115 -11.42 -11.80 -9.77
C LEU A 115 -10.20 -12.04 -10.66
N MET A 116 -9.03 -11.56 -10.25
CA MET A 116 -7.78 -11.77 -11.00
C MET A 116 -7.46 -13.27 -11.11
N MET A 117 -7.58 -14.03 -10.02
CA MET A 117 -7.24 -15.46 -10.01
C MET A 117 -8.27 -16.32 -10.73
N ASN A 118 -9.55 -15.94 -10.77
CA ASN A 118 -10.60 -16.76 -11.38
C ASN A 118 -10.90 -16.38 -12.84
N TYR A 119 -10.71 -15.12 -13.23
CA TYR A 119 -11.15 -14.62 -14.54
C TYR A 119 -10.03 -14.05 -15.42
N VAL A 120 -8.84 -13.78 -14.87
CA VAL A 120 -7.67 -13.33 -15.65
C VAL A 120 -6.64 -14.46 -15.77
N CYS A 121 -6.17 -14.97 -14.62
CA CYS A 121 -5.25 -16.10 -14.52
C CYS A 121 -6.01 -17.44 -14.59
N THR A 122 -6.56 -17.76 -15.76
CA THR A 122 -7.45 -18.90 -15.95
C THR A 122 -6.72 -20.23 -16.18
N ASP A 123 -5.52 -20.19 -16.78
CA ASP A 123 -4.70 -21.37 -17.05
C ASP A 123 -4.23 -22.01 -15.72
N PRO A 124 -4.61 -23.25 -15.40
CA PRO A 124 -4.19 -23.90 -14.17
C PRO A 124 -2.68 -24.21 -14.12
N GLU A 125 -2.01 -24.35 -15.26
CA GLU A 125 -0.59 -24.75 -15.29
C GLU A 125 0.33 -23.68 -14.70
N ILE A 126 -0.02 -22.40 -14.88
CA ILE A 126 0.77 -21.26 -14.39
C ILE A 126 0.85 -21.18 -12.86
N PHE A 127 0.03 -21.94 -12.13
CA PHE A 127 0.07 -22.02 -10.67
C PHE A 127 1.01 -23.11 -10.16
N SER A 128 1.61 -23.90 -11.07
CA SER A 128 2.57 -24.94 -10.72
C SER A 128 4.01 -24.42 -10.73
N LEU A 129 4.80 -24.88 -9.77
CA LEU A 129 6.22 -24.53 -9.72
C LEU A 129 6.98 -25.08 -10.95
N SER A 130 6.56 -26.23 -11.47
CA SER A 130 7.11 -26.82 -12.70
C SER A 130 6.95 -25.92 -13.92
N TYR A 131 5.80 -25.26 -14.07
CA TYR A 131 5.57 -24.34 -15.17
C TYR A 131 6.56 -23.17 -15.11
N PHE A 132 6.73 -22.56 -13.94
CA PHE A 132 7.69 -21.48 -13.76
C PHE A 132 9.12 -21.94 -14.03
N TYR A 133 9.55 -23.11 -13.56
CA TYR A 133 10.89 -23.61 -13.88
C TYR A 133 11.14 -23.77 -15.38
N ALA A 134 10.12 -24.19 -16.14
CA ALA A 134 10.24 -24.37 -17.59
C ALA A 134 10.19 -23.04 -18.38
N HIS A 135 9.45 -22.05 -17.88
CA HIS A 135 9.14 -20.83 -18.64
C HIS A 135 9.80 -19.55 -18.10
N PHE A 136 10.47 -19.61 -16.94
CA PHE A 136 11.17 -18.47 -16.38
C PHE A 136 12.43 -18.14 -17.20
N ASN A 137 12.37 -17.05 -17.95
CA ASN A 137 13.42 -16.62 -18.85
C ASN A 137 13.55 -15.08 -18.84
N ALA A 138 14.56 -14.57 -19.56
CA ALA A 138 14.82 -13.14 -19.64
C ALA A 138 13.60 -12.33 -20.17
N THR A 139 12.82 -12.89 -21.10
CA THR A 139 11.61 -12.24 -21.63
C THR A 139 10.57 -12.03 -20.54
N MET A 140 10.33 -13.04 -19.69
CA MET A 140 9.42 -12.90 -18.54
C MET A 140 9.90 -11.81 -17.59
N ILE A 141 11.19 -11.78 -17.26
CA ILE A 141 11.78 -10.74 -16.39
C ILE A 141 11.55 -9.34 -16.99
N LEU A 142 11.83 -9.15 -18.29
CA LEU A 142 11.64 -7.86 -18.95
C LEU A 142 10.17 -7.42 -18.95
N ARG A 143 9.23 -8.34 -19.14
CA ARG A 143 7.80 -8.03 -19.08
C ARG A 143 7.35 -7.66 -17.67
N ILE A 144 7.86 -8.32 -16.63
CA ILE A 144 7.62 -7.95 -15.23
C ILE A 144 8.14 -6.54 -14.98
N LEU A 145 9.39 -6.24 -15.36
CA LEU A 145 9.99 -4.91 -15.18
C LEU A 145 9.21 -3.82 -15.92
N ALA A 146 8.78 -4.07 -17.16
CA ALA A 146 7.95 -3.13 -17.92
C ALA A 146 6.60 -2.90 -17.23
N SER A 147 6.00 -3.96 -16.68
CA SER A 147 4.74 -3.88 -15.96
C SER A 147 4.85 -3.07 -14.67
N LEU A 148 5.87 -3.34 -13.86
CA LEU A 148 6.16 -2.57 -12.65
C LEU A 148 6.48 -1.10 -12.97
N ALA A 149 7.24 -0.83 -14.02
CA ALA A 149 7.58 0.54 -14.42
C ALA A 149 6.34 1.35 -14.85
N LEU A 150 5.41 0.74 -15.61
CA LEU A 150 4.16 1.40 -15.98
C LEU A 150 3.26 1.61 -14.75
N SER A 151 3.11 0.59 -13.90
CA SER A 151 2.33 0.68 -12.68
C SER A 151 2.85 1.78 -11.75
N GLU A 152 4.16 1.90 -11.58
CA GLU A 152 4.80 2.97 -10.81
C GLU A 152 4.56 4.36 -11.42
N THR A 153 4.61 4.45 -12.76
CA THR A 153 4.33 5.71 -13.46
C THR A 153 2.88 6.17 -13.19
N LEU A 154 1.93 5.23 -13.25
CA LEU A 154 0.52 5.52 -12.98
C LEU A 154 0.26 5.80 -11.50
N PHE A 155 0.92 5.08 -10.58
CA PHE A 155 0.93 5.41 -9.16
C PHE A 155 1.39 6.86 -8.96
N CYS A 156 2.57 7.20 -9.48
CA CYS A 156 3.17 8.51 -9.31
C CYS A 156 2.28 9.63 -9.85
N ALA A 157 1.65 9.41 -11.00
CA ALA A 157 0.72 10.37 -11.57
C ALA A 157 -0.53 10.56 -10.69
N ALA A 158 -1.16 9.47 -10.26
CA ALA A 158 -2.36 9.51 -9.41
C ALA A 158 -2.06 10.11 -8.03
N HIS A 159 -1.02 9.62 -7.36
CA HIS A 159 -0.59 10.09 -6.04
C HIS A 159 -0.18 11.57 -6.10
N SER A 160 0.62 11.97 -7.09
CA SER A 160 0.94 13.38 -7.28
C SER A 160 -0.30 14.24 -7.52
N LEU A 161 -1.30 13.75 -8.25
CA LEU A 161 -2.54 14.48 -8.50
C LEU A 161 -3.33 14.67 -7.19
N MET A 162 -3.43 13.62 -6.36
CA MET A 162 -4.11 13.69 -5.06
C MET A 162 -3.45 14.68 -4.11
N HIS A 163 -2.12 14.78 -4.12
CA HIS A 163 -1.41 15.81 -3.34
C HIS A 163 -1.58 17.23 -3.85
N LYS A 164 -1.73 17.43 -5.16
CA LYS A 164 -1.71 18.76 -5.78
C LYS A 164 -3.10 19.38 -5.94
N ASN A 165 -4.12 18.54 -6.08
CA ASN A 165 -5.50 18.97 -6.27
C ASN A 165 -6.20 19.15 -4.91
N GLU A 166 -6.80 20.31 -4.66
CA GLU A 166 -7.42 20.63 -3.37
C GLU A 166 -8.58 19.69 -2.99
N PHE A 167 -9.39 19.30 -3.97
CA PHE A 167 -10.53 18.41 -3.74
C PHE A 167 -10.05 17.00 -3.38
N LEU A 168 -9.11 16.45 -4.16
CA LEU A 168 -8.58 15.10 -3.93
C LEU A 168 -7.73 15.02 -2.67
N ALA A 169 -6.95 16.06 -2.36
CA ALA A 169 -6.14 16.12 -1.14
C ALA A 169 -6.99 15.91 0.11
N LYS A 170 -8.23 16.43 0.15
CA LYS A 170 -9.16 16.26 1.28
C LYS A 170 -9.58 14.81 1.52
N TYR A 171 -9.58 13.97 0.49
CA TYR A 171 -9.86 12.54 0.63
C TYR A 171 -8.60 11.76 1.01
N HIS A 172 -7.48 12.10 0.38
CA HIS A 172 -6.20 11.44 0.58
C HIS A 172 -5.60 11.68 1.97
N VAL A 173 -5.91 12.82 2.62
CA VAL A 173 -5.46 13.07 4.00
C VAL A 173 -6.01 12.09 5.02
N MET A 174 -7.12 11.38 4.75
CA MET A 174 -7.56 10.30 5.65
C MET A 174 -6.47 9.23 5.77
N HIS A 175 -5.87 8.84 4.65
CA HIS A 175 -4.76 7.90 4.62
C HIS A 175 -3.54 8.46 5.35
N HIS A 176 -3.16 9.72 5.09
CA HIS A 176 -2.02 10.36 5.75
C HIS A 176 -2.20 10.73 7.22
N CYS A 177 -3.43 10.70 7.77
CA CYS A 177 -3.60 10.74 9.23
C CYS A 177 -2.81 9.60 9.92
N CYS A 178 -2.53 8.51 9.18
CA CYS A 178 -1.67 7.42 9.60
C CYS A 178 -0.17 7.76 9.50
N VAL A 179 0.26 8.83 10.18
CA VAL A 179 1.67 9.31 10.15
C VAL A 179 2.69 8.29 10.67
N CYS A 180 2.23 7.21 11.30
CA CYS A 180 3.06 6.07 11.68
C CYS A 180 2.55 4.82 10.93
N PRO A 181 2.77 4.67 9.61
CA PRO A 181 2.14 3.63 8.82
C PRO A 181 2.36 2.22 9.37
N THR A 182 1.33 1.42 9.26
CA THR A 182 1.32 0.01 9.63
C THR A 182 0.54 -0.80 8.59
N TRP A 183 0.48 -2.12 8.73
CA TRP A 183 -0.23 -2.98 7.79
C TRP A 183 -1.69 -2.58 7.58
N THR A 184 -2.39 -2.18 8.64
CA THR A 184 -3.78 -1.73 8.53
C THR A 184 -3.94 -0.36 7.90
N THR A 185 -2.87 0.44 7.79
CA THR A 185 -2.88 1.70 7.02
C THR A 185 -3.24 1.43 5.56
N ASN A 186 -2.93 0.24 5.02
CA ASN A 186 -3.37 -0.20 3.69
C ASN A 186 -4.91 -0.34 3.55
N LEU A 187 -5.66 -0.26 4.65
CA LEU A 187 -7.12 -0.29 4.65
C LEU A 187 -7.73 1.08 4.95
N VAL A 188 -6.94 2.06 5.39
CA VAL A 188 -7.40 3.40 5.73
C VAL A 188 -7.29 4.30 4.51
N PHE A 189 -8.22 4.14 3.58
CA PHE A 189 -8.34 4.96 2.37
C PHE A 189 -9.78 5.38 2.17
N HIS A 190 -10.02 6.62 1.78
CA HIS A 190 -11.32 6.93 1.20
C HIS A 190 -11.53 6.07 -0.08
N PRO A 191 -12.74 5.60 -0.43
CA PRO A 191 -12.93 4.75 -1.62
C PRO A 191 -12.41 5.37 -2.93
N LEU A 192 -12.58 6.68 -3.10
CA LEU A 192 -12.02 7.40 -4.25
C LEU A 192 -10.48 7.39 -4.24
N ASP A 193 -9.90 7.56 -3.06
CA ASP A 193 -8.45 7.56 -2.84
C ASP A 193 -7.85 6.18 -3.21
N LEU A 194 -8.41 5.10 -2.64
CA LEU A 194 -8.02 3.73 -2.99
C LEU A 194 -8.16 3.46 -4.50
N SER A 195 -9.25 3.93 -5.13
CA SER A 195 -9.46 3.72 -6.57
C SER A 195 -8.41 4.42 -7.44
N MET A 196 -7.87 5.55 -7.00
CA MET A 196 -6.85 6.28 -7.74
C MET A 196 -5.46 5.71 -7.45
N GLU A 197 -5.14 5.56 -6.18
CA GLU A 197 -3.82 5.11 -5.72
C GLU A 197 -3.52 3.67 -6.11
N PHE A 198 -4.51 2.78 -5.95
CA PHE A 198 -4.36 1.36 -6.25
C PHE A 198 -4.88 0.98 -7.63
N GLY A 199 -5.95 1.65 -8.09
CA GLY A 199 -6.51 1.39 -9.41
C GLY A 199 -5.61 1.84 -10.55
N GLY A 200 -4.86 2.95 -10.41
CA GLY A 200 -3.87 3.38 -11.40
C GLY A 200 -2.83 2.28 -11.72
N PRO A 201 -2.09 1.79 -10.72
CA PRO A 201 -1.16 0.68 -10.87
C PRO A 201 -1.79 -0.59 -11.45
N ALA A 202 -2.97 -0.97 -10.96
CA ALA A 202 -3.69 -2.15 -11.45
C ALA A 202 -4.09 -2.01 -12.93
N LEU A 203 -4.52 -0.82 -13.36
CA LEU A 203 -4.79 -0.53 -14.77
C LEU A 203 -3.54 -0.64 -15.64
N GLY A 204 -2.36 -0.28 -15.12
CA GLY A 204 -1.08 -0.50 -15.79
C GLY A 204 -0.81 -1.99 -16.05
N LEU A 205 -0.98 -2.82 -15.02
CA LEU A 205 -0.82 -4.27 -15.13
C LEU A 205 -1.81 -4.88 -16.13
N LEU A 206 -3.09 -4.55 -15.99
CA LEU A 206 -4.15 -5.08 -16.86
C LEU A 206 -4.01 -4.58 -18.30
N GLY A 207 -3.64 -3.32 -18.50
CA GLY A 207 -3.42 -2.72 -19.81
C GLY A 207 -2.30 -3.41 -20.58
N LEU A 208 -1.17 -3.70 -19.92
CA LEU A 208 -0.08 -4.45 -20.54
C LEU A 208 -0.43 -5.92 -20.76
N HIS A 209 -1.13 -6.54 -19.82
CA HIS A 209 -1.55 -7.92 -19.99
C HIS A 209 -2.51 -8.07 -21.18
N PHE A 210 -3.62 -7.34 -21.22
CA PHE A 210 -4.59 -7.50 -22.31
C PHE A 210 -4.14 -6.87 -23.63
N GLY A 211 -3.39 -5.76 -23.58
CA GLY A 211 -3.03 -4.97 -24.76
C GLY A 211 -1.70 -5.33 -25.41
N VAL A 212 -0.76 -5.94 -24.68
CA VAL A 212 0.62 -6.13 -25.18
C VAL A 212 1.12 -7.56 -25.02
N PHE A 213 1.18 -8.08 -23.79
CA PHE A 213 1.89 -9.34 -23.51
C PHE A 213 1.00 -10.57 -23.58
N GLN A 214 -0.25 -10.47 -23.13
CA GLN A 214 -1.23 -11.56 -23.03
C GLN A 214 -0.70 -12.82 -22.32
N ASP A 215 0.30 -12.63 -21.46
CA ASP A 215 1.00 -13.69 -20.75
C ASP A 215 0.50 -13.77 -19.31
N GLN A 216 -0.26 -14.82 -19.00
CA GLN A 216 -0.91 -14.96 -17.68
C GLN A 216 0.11 -15.23 -16.56
N ALA A 217 1.20 -15.95 -16.84
CA ALA A 217 2.23 -16.26 -15.85
C ALA A 217 3.00 -14.99 -15.42
N THR A 218 3.39 -14.16 -16.39
CA THR A 218 3.98 -12.84 -16.15
C THR A 218 3.02 -11.96 -15.35
N PHE A 219 1.74 -11.93 -15.73
CA PHE A 219 0.73 -11.15 -15.02
C PHE A 219 0.54 -11.62 -13.58
N LEU A 220 0.39 -12.94 -13.35
CA LEU A 220 0.27 -13.53 -12.02
C LEU A 220 1.48 -13.16 -11.14
N LEU A 221 2.68 -13.36 -11.64
CA LEU A 221 3.90 -13.07 -10.86
C LEU A 221 4.04 -11.57 -10.57
N THR A 222 3.75 -10.70 -11.55
CA THR A 222 3.78 -9.25 -11.33
C THR A 222 2.71 -8.82 -10.33
N TYR A 223 1.51 -9.38 -10.41
CA TYR A 223 0.42 -9.10 -9.48
C TYR A 223 0.78 -9.54 -8.04
N LEU A 224 1.38 -10.71 -7.86
CA LEU A 224 1.86 -11.17 -6.55
C LEU A 224 2.97 -10.26 -6.00
N ILE A 225 3.94 -9.86 -6.83
CA ILE A 225 4.97 -8.89 -6.45
C ILE A 225 4.33 -7.57 -6.00
N PHE A 226 3.34 -7.08 -6.76
CA PHE A 226 2.62 -5.86 -6.44
C PHE A 226 1.88 -5.95 -5.09
N GLN A 227 1.15 -7.04 -4.84
CA GLN A 227 0.44 -7.27 -3.57
C GLN A 227 1.40 -7.36 -2.38
N LEU A 228 2.49 -8.13 -2.52
CA LEU A 228 3.50 -8.27 -1.47
C LEU A 228 4.20 -6.94 -1.18
N TRP A 229 4.56 -6.21 -2.22
CA TRP A 229 5.20 -4.91 -2.05
C TRP A 229 4.29 -3.93 -1.32
N TYR A 230 3.01 -3.86 -1.68
CA TYR A 230 2.06 -2.97 -1.02
C TYR A 230 1.91 -3.27 0.48
N ALA A 231 1.93 -4.56 0.84
CA ALA A 231 1.97 -4.98 2.24
C ALA A 231 3.27 -4.53 2.93
N TYR A 232 4.42 -4.69 2.27
CA TYR A 232 5.72 -4.34 2.84
C TYR A 232 5.99 -2.82 2.90
N ASP A 233 5.40 -2.03 2.02
CA ASP A 233 5.63 -0.58 1.97
C ASP A 233 4.98 0.18 3.13
N HIS A 234 4.19 -0.53 3.93
CA HIS A 234 3.60 -0.06 5.18
C HIS A 234 4.12 -0.86 6.39
N GLU A 235 5.19 -1.63 6.22
CA GLU A 235 5.85 -2.34 7.32
C GLU A 235 6.81 -1.37 8.06
N PRO A 236 6.44 -0.86 9.25
CA PRO A 236 7.19 0.16 9.98
C PRO A 236 8.68 -0.14 10.14
N TYR A 237 9.05 -1.41 10.21
CA TYR A 237 10.43 -1.83 10.42
C TYR A 237 11.28 -1.91 9.16
N LEU A 238 10.67 -1.94 7.97
CA LEU A 238 11.41 -1.85 6.70
C LEU A 238 11.79 -0.40 6.39
N ASN A 239 11.04 0.58 6.91
CA ASN A 239 11.29 2.01 6.77
C ASN A 239 11.51 2.45 5.30
N LEU A 240 10.66 1.93 4.41
CA LEU A 240 10.71 2.23 2.98
C LEU A 240 10.32 3.70 2.69
N TYR A 241 10.46 4.11 1.43
CA TYR A 241 10.23 5.48 1.00
C TYR A 241 8.82 5.98 1.36
N HIS A 242 7.81 5.15 1.16
CA HIS A 242 6.43 5.55 1.41
C HIS A 242 6.14 5.77 2.91
N ILE A 243 6.78 5.01 3.80
CA ILE A 243 6.69 5.23 5.25
C ILE A 243 7.21 6.62 5.62
N GLN A 244 8.33 7.02 5.03
CA GLN A 244 8.92 8.34 5.27
C GLN A 244 8.03 9.44 4.70
N HIS A 245 7.42 9.18 3.53
CA HIS A 245 6.45 10.07 2.93
C HIS A 245 5.26 10.33 3.88
N HIS A 246 4.66 9.30 4.46
CA HIS A 246 3.59 9.46 5.47
C HIS A 246 4.04 10.25 6.70
N GLN A 247 5.23 9.94 7.21
CA GLN A 247 5.80 10.61 8.38
C GLN A 247 6.10 12.10 8.15
N GLN A 248 6.18 12.55 6.90
CA GLN A 248 6.53 13.94 6.55
C GLN A 248 5.41 14.65 5.78
N CYS A 249 4.48 13.89 5.20
CA CYS A 249 3.56 14.29 4.15
C CYS A 249 4.28 15.19 3.13
N ASP A 250 5.35 14.67 2.53
CA ASP A 250 6.23 15.42 1.62
C ASP A 250 5.81 15.25 0.15
N SER A 251 6.66 15.65 -0.80
CA SER A 251 6.38 15.52 -2.26
C SER A 251 6.99 14.28 -2.91
N LEU A 252 7.28 13.24 -2.12
CA LEU A 252 7.64 11.92 -2.65
C LEU A 252 6.38 11.22 -3.16
N TYR A 253 6.24 11.11 -4.48
CA TYR A 253 5.00 10.58 -5.09
C TYR A 253 5.14 9.15 -5.61
N VAL A 254 6.31 8.54 -5.44
CA VAL A 254 6.69 7.22 -5.95
C VAL A 254 6.80 6.23 -4.80
N ILE A 255 6.60 4.94 -5.12
CA ILE A 255 6.73 3.84 -4.17
C ILE A 255 8.16 3.27 -4.20
N TYR A 256 8.71 3.00 -5.38
CA TYR A 256 9.95 2.24 -5.53
C TYR A 256 11.21 3.10 -5.52
N THR A 257 11.07 4.41 -5.77
CA THR A 257 12.20 5.32 -5.99
C THR A 257 12.14 6.54 -5.07
N ASN A 258 13.17 7.38 -5.09
CA ASN A 258 13.21 8.64 -4.33
C ASN A 258 12.98 9.85 -5.26
N PHE A 259 11.91 9.81 -6.05
CA PHE A 259 11.53 10.90 -6.95
C PHE A 259 10.57 11.87 -6.25
N ARG A 260 10.99 13.13 -6.13
CA ARG A 260 10.25 14.17 -5.40
C ARG A 260 9.79 15.27 -6.34
N GLY A 261 8.54 15.70 -6.18
CA GLY A 261 8.02 16.92 -6.80
C GLY A 261 8.36 18.18 -6.01
N ASP A 262 7.92 19.34 -6.51
CA ASP A 262 8.06 20.62 -5.83
C ASP A 262 7.13 20.71 -4.59
N PRO A 263 7.69 20.87 -3.37
CA PRO A 263 6.93 20.98 -2.12
C PRO A 263 5.85 22.07 -2.12
N LYS A 264 6.02 23.14 -2.90
CA LYS A 264 5.04 24.25 -2.97
C LYS A 264 3.68 23.82 -3.52
N HIS A 265 3.64 22.73 -4.27
CA HIS A 265 2.41 22.19 -4.85
C HIS A 265 1.74 21.15 -3.96
N ASN A 266 2.37 20.70 -2.87
CA ASN A 266 1.77 19.74 -1.96
C ASN A 266 0.72 20.39 -1.05
N ARG A 267 -0.55 20.11 -1.32
CA ARG A 267 -1.70 20.62 -0.58
C ARG A 267 -2.05 19.75 0.63
N SER A 268 -1.80 18.45 0.59
CA SER A 268 -2.15 17.50 1.67
C SER A 268 -1.63 17.94 3.03
N ARG A 269 -0.38 18.45 3.09
CA ARG A 269 0.21 18.97 4.32
C ARG A 269 -0.56 20.16 4.89
N GLY A 270 -1.03 21.08 4.04
CA GLY A 270 -1.87 22.20 4.48
C GLY A 270 -3.22 21.73 5.04
N VAL A 271 -3.87 20.80 4.34
CA VAL A 271 -5.17 20.25 4.76
C VAL A 271 -5.06 19.54 6.11
N MET A 272 -4.02 18.73 6.32
CA MET A 272 -3.77 18.06 7.60
C MET A 272 -3.48 19.06 8.74
N GLN A 273 -2.77 20.16 8.47
CA GLN A 273 -2.57 21.23 9.46
C GLN A 273 -3.89 21.90 9.86
N ASP A 274 -4.77 22.16 8.88
CA ASP A 274 -6.10 22.70 9.12
C ASP A 274 -6.98 21.75 9.95
N MET A 275 -6.74 20.44 9.87
CA MET A 275 -7.37 19.40 10.71
C MET A 275 -6.74 19.27 12.11
N GLY A 276 -5.77 20.12 12.47
CA GLY A 276 -5.15 20.13 13.79
C GLY A 276 -4.11 19.03 14.01
N LEU A 277 -3.65 18.34 12.96
CA LEU A 277 -2.60 17.34 13.06
C LEU A 277 -1.23 18.03 13.17
N GLN A 278 -0.46 17.61 14.17
CA GLN A 278 0.94 17.97 14.32
C GLN A 278 1.80 16.79 13.90
N TRP A 279 2.81 17.04 13.08
CA TRP A 279 3.76 16.01 12.71
C TRP A 279 4.70 15.75 13.88
N PRO A 280 5.06 14.48 14.14
CA PRO A 280 6.13 14.20 15.07
C PRO A 280 7.36 14.96 14.58
N SER A 281 7.81 15.94 15.38
CA SER A 281 9.05 16.64 15.04
C SER A 281 10.17 15.61 15.04
N LEU A 282 10.70 15.27 13.86
CA LEU A 282 11.88 14.39 13.72
C LEU A 282 13.11 14.94 14.49
N HIS A 283 13.01 16.18 14.97
CA HIS A 283 14.00 16.88 15.80
C HIS A 283 13.57 17.13 17.24
N SER A 284 12.66 16.33 17.79
CA SER A 284 12.63 16.13 19.25
C SER A 284 13.97 15.50 19.62
N LYS A 285 14.97 16.36 19.86
CA LYS A 285 16.29 15.99 20.36
C LYS A 285 16.01 15.08 21.54
N LYS A 286 16.54 13.85 21.50
CA LYS A 286 16.74 13.08 22.72
C LYS A 286 17.54 13.99 23.64
N SER A 287 16.88 14.60 24.61
CA SER A 287 17.53 15.11 25.80
C SER A 287 18.08 13.88 26.52
N THR A 288 19.30 13.50 26.14
CA THR A 288 20.17 12.69 26.97
C THR A 288 20.57 13.50 28.18
#